data_AF-S2F0D7-F1
#
_entry.id   AF-S2F0D7-F1
#
_cell.length_a   1.000
_cell.length_b   1.000
_cell.length_c   1.000
_cell.angle_alpha   90.00
_cell.angle_beta   90.00
_cell.angle_gamma   90.00
#
_symmetry.space_group_name_H-M   'P 1'
#
loop_
_entity.id
_entity.type
_entity.pdbx_description
1 polymer ?
#
loop_
_entity_poly.entity_id
_entity_poly.type
_entity_poly.pdbx_seq_one_letter_code
_entity_poly.pdbx_strand_id
1 'polypeptide(L)' 'MTHTFPVDLLDACATNYERNAIIQEKEGRYEDTAKSRTIASNYRKAIEALQAD' A
#
# COMPACT_ATOMS: atom_id res chain seq x y z
N MET A 1 15.64 14.94 -4.82
CA MET A 1 14.59 15.98 -5.02
C MET A 1 13.53 15.78 -3.93
N THR A 2 12.81 16.78 -3.42
CA THR A 2 11.75 16.50 -2.43
C THR A 2 10.52 15.91 -3.15
N HIS A 3 10.44 14.58 -3.20
CA HIS A 3 9.32 13.82 -3.79
C HIS A 3 8.08 13.81 -2.88
N THR A 4 7.76 14.91 -2.21
CA THR A 4 6.72 14.97 -1.16
C THR A 4 5.34 14.56 -1.69
N PHE A 5 4.90 15.13 -2.81
CA PHE A 5 3.58 14.83 -3.37
C PHE A 5 3.45 13.38 -3.90
N PRO A 6 4.43 12.83 -4.67
CA PRO A 6 4.41 11.41 -5.04
C PRO A 6 4.43 10.46 -3.84
N VAL A 7 5.22 10.76 -2.80
CA VAL A 7 5.30 9.93 -1.59
C VAL A 7 3.98 9.94 -0.82
N ASP A 8 3.37 11.11 -0.62
CA ASP A 8 2.09 11.24 0.10
C ASP A 8 0.96 10.49 -0.63
N LEU A 9 0.94 10.55 -1.96
CA LEU A 9 -0.04 9.81 -2.77
C LEU A 9 0.15 8.29 -2.62
N LEU A 10 1.39 7.81 -2.72
CA LEU A 10 1.71 6.39 -2.58
C LEU A 10 1.40 5.88 -1.17
N ASP A 11 1.64 6.70 -0.13
CA ASP A 11 1.33 6.34 1.26
C ASP A 11 -0.19 6.23 1.49
N ALA A 12 -0.96 7.17 0.93
CA ALA A 12 -2.42 7.09 0.96
C ALA A 12 -2.94 5.83 0.24
N CYS A 13 -2.35 5.48 -0.92
CA CYS A 13 -2.67 4.24 -1.61
C CYS A 13 -2.33 3.00 -0.77
N ALA A 14 -1.12 2.92 -0.20
CA ALA A 14 -0.71 1.80 0.65
C ALA A 14 -1.68 1.60 1.82
N THR A 15 -1.99 2.69 2.55
CA THR A 15 -2.91 2.69 3.69
C THR A 15 -4.31 2.21 3.30
N ASN A 16 -4.82 2.62 2.14
CA ASN A 16 -6.13 2.18 1.66
C ASN A 16 -6.16 0.67 1.38
N TYR A 17 -5.11 0.12 0.76
CA TYR A 17 -5.02 -1.32 0.52
C TYR A 17 -4.82 -2.13 1.81
N GLU A 18 -4.08 -1.59 2.80
CA GLU A 18 -3.96 -2.20 4.13
C GLU A 18 -5.33 -2.27 4.84
N ARG A 19 -6.12 -1.20 4.79
CA ARG A 19 -7.50 -1.18 5.33
C ARG A 19 -8.40 -2.18 4.63
N ASN A 20 -8.32 -2.25 3.31
CA ASN A 20 -9.07 -3.23 2.52
C ASN A 20 -8.71 -4.66 2.91
N ALA A 21 -7.42 -4.95 3.09
CA ALA A 21 -6.96 -6.27 3.51
C ALA A 21 -7.56 -6.68 4.87
N ILE A 22 -7.63 -5.74 5.83
CA ILE A 22 -8.24 -5.98 7.15
C ILE A 22 -9.73 -6.27 7.03
N ILE A 23 -10.46 -5.53 6.20
CA ILE A 23 -11.90 -5.76 5.96
C ILE A 23 -12.11 -7.12 5.31
N GLN A 24 -11.36 -7.43 4.25
CA GLN A 24 -11.40 -8.69 3.52
C GLN A 24 -11.11 -9.90 4.40
N GLU A 25 -10.15 -9.77 5.32
CA GLU A 25 -9.78 -10.84 6.24
C GLU A 25 -10.94 -11.14 7.22
N LYS A 26 -11.61 -10.09 7.70
CA LYS A 26 -12.82 -10.23 8.54
C LYS A 26 -14.00 -10.84 7.78
N GLU A 27 -14.08 -10.60 6.47
CA GLU A 27 -15.10 -11.16 5.58
C GLU A 27 -14.76 -12.58 5.09
N GLY A 28 -13.59 -13.13 5.46
CA GLY A 28 -13.14 -14.46 4.99
C GLY A 28 -12.66 -14.50 3.54
N ARG A 29 -12.44 -13.34 2.91
CA ARG A 29 -11.97 -13.20 1.52
C ARG A 29 -10.45 -13.25 1.43
N TYR A 30 -9.87 -14.39 1.79
CA TYR A 30 -8.41 -14.51 1.98
C TYR A 30 -7.57 -14.28 0.71
N GLU A 31 -8.07 -14.65 -0.47
CA GLU A 31 -7.37 -14.37 -1.73
C GLU A 31 -7.27 -12.87 -1.99
N ASP A 32 -8.38 -12.14 -1.80
CA ASP A 32 -8.42 -10.69 -1.91
C ASP A 32 -7.53 -10.04 -0.85
N THR A 33 -7.52 -10.55 0.39
CA THR A 33 -6.63 -10.09 1.46
C THR A 33 -5.16 -10.18 1.03
N ALA A 34 -4.74 -11.32 0.48
CA ALA A 34 -3.37 -11.53 0.02
C ALA A 34 -3.00 -10.57 -1.12
N LYS A 35 -3.93 -10.34 -2.05
CA LYS A 35 -3.76 -9.39 -3.15
C LYS A 35 -3.63 -7.95 -2.64
N SER A 36 -4.50 -7.52 -1.74
CA SER A 36 -4.46 -6.18 -1.16
C SER A 36 -3.17 -5.93 -0.37
N ARG A 37 -2.71 -6.91 0.42
CA ARG A 37 -1.43 -6.84 1.14
C ARG A 37 -0.24 -6.72 0.18
N THR A 38 -0.26 -7.47 -0.92
CA THR A 38 0.79 -7.40 -1.95
C THR A 38 0.85 -6.02 -2.60
N ILE A 39 -0.31 -5.46 -2.96
CA ILE A 39 -0.38 -4.13 -3.56
C ILE A 39 0.12 -3.05 -2.57
N ALA A 40 -0.30 -3.11 -1.31
CA ALA A 40 0.20 -2.20 -0.28
C ALA A 40 1.73 -2.28 -0.14
N SER A 41 2.29 -3.49 -0.08
CA SER A 41 3.74 -3.71 -0.02
C SER A 41 4.46 -3.10 -1.23
N ASN A 42 3.90 -3.21 -2.44
CA ASN A 42 4.49 -2.61 -3.63
C ASN A 42 4.52 -1.08 -3.56
N TYR A 43 3.47 -0.43 -3.04
CA TYR A 43 3.48 1.01 -2.82
C TYR A 43 4.52 1.43 -1.76
N ARG A 44 4.67 0.66 -0.67
CA ARG A 44 5.72 0.90 0.33
C ARG A 44 7.13 0.85 -0.28
N LYS A 45 7.41 -0.16 -1.12
CA LYS A 45 8.68 -0.27 -1.85
C LYS A 45 8.90 0.89 -2.82
N ALA A 46 7.85 1.38 -3.46
CA ALA A 46 7.95 2.54 -4.35
C ALA A 46 8.27 3.83 -3.57
N ILE A 47 7.70 4.01 -2.37
CA ILE A 47 8.06 5.11 -1.48
C ILE A 47 9.53 5.03 -1.07
N GLU A 48 9.99 3.85 -0.65
CA GLU A 48 11.40 3.63 -0.27
C GLU A 48 12.34 3.98 -1.42
N ALA A 49 12.02 3.57 -2.65
CA ALA A 49 12.81 3.91 -3.83
C ALA A 49 12.85 5.43 -4.10
N LEU A 50 11.70 6.12 -4.02
CA LEU A 50 11.63 7.57 -4.24
C LEU A 50 12.29 8.40 -3.13
N GLN A 51 12.40 7.87 -1.93
CA GLN A 51 13.08 8.53 -0.80
C GLN A 51 14.58 8.27 -0.79
N ALA A 52 15.03 7.19 -1.44
CA ALA A 52 16.44 6.87 -1.61
C ALA A 52 17.12 7.66 -2.75
N ASP A 53 16.32 8.24 -3.66
CA ASP A 53 16.72 9.13 -4.77
C ASP A 53 16.78 10.64 -4.37
#